data_AF-A0A5P8JQP9-F1
#
_entry.id   AF-A0A5P8JQP9-F1
#
_cell.length_a   1.000
_cell.length_b   1.000
_cell.length_c   1.000
_cell.angle_alpha   90.00
_cell.angle_beta   90.00
_cell.angle_gamma   90.00
#
_symmetry.space_group_name_H-M   'P 1'
#
loop_
_entity.id
_entity.type
_entity.pdbx_description
1 polymer ?
#
loop_
_entity_poly.entity_id
_entity_poly.type
_entity_poly.pdbx_seq_one_letter_code
_entity_poly.pdbx_strand_id
1 'polypeptide(L)'
;MIAPTPQAYQTLVAFVAANRNSFHHLVFDDPDPKYRGDLLPDPYPLTAQVVPYMMARIVNLDDFLLRYPYLVDELPTFTFAVRDDNLSQNAGSWQLTRHQAQTQLTKVSADLTHAISIQTLTKAAFGAQSMADLNRSGAVSLSADQIQTFDAIFTHAAPQFQDYF
;
A
#
# COMPACT_ATOMS: atom_id res chain seq x y z
N MET A 1 -7.72 5.40 17.27
CA MET A 1 -9.06 5.78 17.74
C MET A 1 -9.99 5.69 16.54
N ILE A 2 -10.98 4.80 16.53
CA ILE A 2 -11.93 4.69 15.41
C ILE A 2 -13.19 5.47 15.80
N ALA A 3 -13.52 6.51 15.04
CA ALA A 3 -14.67 7.35 15.26
C ALA A 3 -15.43 7.57 13.95
N PRO A 4 -16.55 6.87 13.71
CA PRO A 4 -17.24 6.89 12.41
C PRO A 4 -18.00 8.19 12.15
N THR A 5 -18.19 9.04 13.17
CA THR A 5 -18.87 10.33 13.05
C THR A 5 -18.09 11.44 13.75
N PRO A 6 -18.24 12.71 13.33
CA PRO A 6 -17.63 13.84 14.03
C PRO A 6 -18.02 13.92 15.52
N GLN A 7 -19.27 13.57 15.85
CA GLN A 7 -19.74 13.56 17.24
C GLN A 7 -19.05 12.47 18.07
N ALA A 8 -18.91 11.26 17.52
CA ALA A 8 -18.18 10.18 18.19
C ALA A 8 -16.72 10.59 18.45
N TYR A 9 -16.09 11.23 17.47
CA TYR A 9 -14.72 11.73 17.59
C TYR A 9 -14.60 12.76 18.71
N GLN A 10 -15.44 13.81 18.70
CA GLN A 10 -15.45 14.84 19.73
C GLN A 10 -15.72 14.27 21.12
N THR A 11 -16.62 13.29 21.24
CA THR A 11 -16.94 12.63 22.51
C THR A 11 -15.74 11.86 23.05
N LEU A 12 -15.02 11.13 22.19
CA LEU A 12 -13.82 10.40 22.59
C LEU A 12 -12.68 11.33 23.00
N VAL A 13 -12.46 12.43 22.26
CA VAL A 13 -11.47 13.46 22.64
C VAL A 13 -11.83 14.10 23.97
N ALA A 14 -13.10 14.44 24.18
CA ALA A 14 -13.57 15.01 25.44
C ALA A 14 -13.39 14.04 26.62
N PHE A 15 -13.67 12.75 26.40
CA PHE A 15 -13.43 11.70 27.41
C PHE A 15 -11.96 11.61 27.79
N VAL A 16 -11.05 11.59 26.80
CA VAL A 16 -9.60 11.60 27.05
C VAL A 16 -9.18 12.86 27.83
N ALA A 17 -9.64 14.03 27.41
CA ALA A 17 -9.31 15.31 28.03
C ALA A 17 -9.84 15.42 29.48
N ALA A 18 -11.03 14.89 29.77
CA ALA A 18 -11.61 14.88 31.11
C ALA A 18 -10.77 14.08 32.12
N ASN A 19 -9.98 13.11 31.64
CA ASN A 19 -9.12 12.27 32.46
C ASN A 19 -7.65 12.74 32.49
N ARG A 20 -7.33 13.91 31.92
CA ARG A 20 -5.95 14.41 31.81
C ARG A 20 -5.23 14.63 33.15
N ASN A 21 -5.96 14.87 34.23
CA ASN A 21 -5.38 15.09 35.56
C ASN A 21 -4.92 13.77 36.22
N SER A 22 -5.28 12.62 35.66
CA SER A 22 -4.97 11.30 36.21
C SER A 22 -3.67 10.70 35.66
N PHE A 23 -3.10 11.27 34.58
CA PHE A 23 -1.93 10.71 33.89
C PHE A 23 -0.96 11.83 33.45
N HIS A 24 0.34 11.56 33.49
CA HIS A 24 1.36 12.49 32.99
C HIS A 24 1.51 12.46 31.46
N HIS A 25 1.29 11.30 30.84
CA HIS A 25 1.42 11.08 29.40
C HIS A 25 0.29 10.20 28.88
N LEU A 26 -0.11 10.45 27.64
CA LEU A 26 -0.99 9.61 26.87
C LEU A 26 -0.29 9.21 25.58
N VAL A 27 -0.26 7.92 25.30
CA VAL A 27 0.36 7.35 24.10
C VAL A 27 -0.74 6.65 23.29
N PHE A 28 -0.69 6.83 21.97
CA PHE A 28 -1.62 6.21 21.03
C PHE A 28 -0.86 5.81 19.77
N ASP A 29 -1.04 4.58 19.32
CA ASP A 29 -0.46 4.06 18.08
C ASP A 29 -1.46 4.25 16.92
N ASP A 30 -1.02 4.94 15.87
CA ASP A 30 -1.78 5.17 14.63
C ASP A 30 -1.13 4.40 13.47
N PRO A 31 -1.86 3.59 12.69
CA PRO A 31 -1.31 2.98 11.49
C PRO A 31 -1.02 3.99 10.37
N ASP A 32 -1.56 5.22 10.43
CA ASP A 32 -1.22 6.29 9.50
C ASP A 32 -0.01 7.09 10.01
N PRO A 33 1.11 7.16 9.26
CA PRO A 33 2.31 7.89 9.66
C PRO A 33 2.14 9.42 9.63
N LYS A 34 1.00 9.94 9.14
CA LYS A 34 0.74 11.38 9.10
C LYS A 34 0.62 11.95 10.51
N TYR A 35 1.39 13.00 10.77
CA TYR A 35 1.27 13.79 12.00
C TYR A 35 -0.16 14.32 12.19
N ARG A 36 -0.73 14.10 13.39
CA ARG A 36 -2.12 14.42 13.76
C ARG A 36 -2.26 15.59 14.73
N GLY A 37 -1.26 16.46 14.84
CA GLY A 37 -1.34 17.61 15.76
C GLY A 37 -2.48 18.58 15.44
N ASP A 38 -2.89 18.65 14.17
CA ASP A 38 -4.04 19.43 13.71
C ASP A 38 -5.37 19.03 14.36
N LEU A 39 -5.42 17.84 14.98
CA LEU A 39 -6.58 17.36 15.71
C LEU A 39 -6.69 17.88 17.16
N LEU A 40 -5.64 18.54 17.67
CA LEU A 40 -5.57 19.03 19.04
C LEU A 40 -5.73 20.56 19.09
N PRO A 41 -6.42 21.11 20.10
CA PRO A 41 -6.49 22.56 20.31
C PRO A 41 -5.11 23.20 20.55
N ASP A 42 -4.19 22.45 21.17
CA ASP A 42 -2.79 22.82 21.37
C ASP A 42 -1.88 21.63 20.99
N PRO A 43 -1.21 21.68 19.84
CA PRO A 43 -0.37 20.59 19.36
C PRO A 43 1.06 20.60 19.92
N TYR A 44 1.51 21.66 20.60
CA TYR A 44 2.91 21.78 21.04
C TYR A 44 3.39 20.63 21.95
N PRO A 45 2.56 20.07 22.85
CA PRO A 45 2.96 18.94 23.68
C PRO A 45 3.02 17.59 22.94
N LEU A 46 2.48 17.50 21.72
CA LEU A 46 2.43 16.24 20.98
C LEU A 46 3.80 15.93 20.37
N THR A 47 4.31 14.74 20.67
CA THR A 47 5.45 14.15 19.96
C THR A 47 4.94 12.96 19.14
N ALA A 48 5.38 12.86 17.88
CA ALA A 48 5.07 11.73 17.02
C ALA A 48 6.37 11.12 16.49
N GLN A 49 6.40 9.79 16.46
CA GLN A 49 7.51 9.01 15.93
C GLN A 49 6.96 7.97 14.94
N VAL A 50 7.55 7.93 13.74
CA VAL A 50 7.27 6.85 12.77
C VAL A 50 8.23 5.70 13.04
N VAL A 51 7.69 4.52 13.30
CA VAL A 51 8.46 3.30 13.56
C VAL A 51 8.21 2.28 12.44
N PRO A 52 9.24 1.64 11.88
CA PRO A 52 9.05 0.50 10.99
C PRO A 52 8.27 -0.62 11.67
N TYR A 53 7.38 -1.28 10.95
CA TYR A 53 6.51 -2.33 11.48
C TYR A 53 6.63 -3.63 10.66
N MET A 54 5.50 -4.22 10.26
CA MET A 54 5.46 -5.50 9.56
C MET A 54 5.98 -5.41 8.12
N MET A 55 6.53 -6.53 7.64
CA MET A 55 6.81 -6.77 6.23
C MET A 55 5.70 -7.64 5.62
N ALA A 56 5.33 -7.34 4.38
CA ALA A 56 4.40 -8.15 3.60
C ALA A 56 5.09 -8.69 2.33
N ARG A 57 4.58 -9.80 1.82
CA ARG A 57 4.96 -10.34 0.51
C ARG A 57 3.75 -10.92 -0.21
N ILE A 58 3.73 -10.77 -1.53
CA ILE A 58 2.90 -11.62 -2.39
C ILE A 58 3.53 -13.01 -2.43
N VAL A 59 2.73 -14.05 -2.18
CA VAL A 59 3.16 -15.46 -2.17
C VAL A 59 2.82 -16.14 -3.49
N ASN A 60 1.57 -16.02 -3.93
CA ASN A 60 1.09 -16.48 -5.22
C ASN A 60 0.67 -15.26 -6.05
N LEU A 61 1.51 -14.90 -7.03
CA LEU A 61 1.27 -13.72 -7.86
C LEU A 61 0.01 -13.84 -8.72
N ASP A 62 -0.26 -15.04 -9.24
CA ASP A 62 -1.41 -15.30 -10.10
C ASP A 62 -2.72 -15.12 -9.35
N ASP A 63 -2.87 -15.82 -8.22
CA ASP A 63 -4.06 -15.71 -7.38
C ASP A 63 -4.24 -14.30 -6.81
N PHE A 64 -3.15 -13.63 -6.43
CA PHE A 64 -3.18 -12.27 -5.91
C PHE A 64 -3.72 -11.27 -6.96
N LEU A 65 -3.17 -11.28 -8.18
CA LEU A 65 -3.58 -10.33 -9.22
C LEU A 65 -4.99 -10.63 -9.76
N LEU A 66 -5.40 -11.90 -9.84
CA LEU A 66 -6.76 -12.24 -10.25
C LEU A 66 -7.83 -11.68 -9.30
N ARG A 67 -7.51 -11.50 -8.01
CA ARG A 67 -8.44 -11.01 -6.98
C ARG A 67 -8.19 -9.55 -6.57
N TYR A 68 -7.20 -8.91 -7.17
CA TYR A 68 -6.79 -7.58 -6.76
C TYR A 68 -7.91 -6.54 -7.02
N PRO A 69 -8.19 -5.62 -6.08
CA PRO A 69 -9.19 -4.58 -6.25
C PRO A 69 -8.67 -3.43 -7.13
N TYR A 70 -8.59 -3.66 -8.43
CA TYR A 70 -8.11 -2.66 -9.40
C TYR A 70 -8.96 -1.38 -9.40
N LEU A 71 -8.31 -0.24 -9.62
CA LEU A 71 -8.98 1.07 -9.69
C LEU A 71 -9.67 1.37 -11.03
N VAL A 72 -9.51 0.50 -12.04
CA VAL A 72 -10.04 0.67 -13.39
C VAL A 72 -10.80 -0.57 -13.84
N ASP A 73 -11.89 -0.41 -14.57
CA ASP A 73 -12.70 -1.53 -15.11
C ASP A 73 -12.18 -2.13 -16.41
N GLU A 74 -11.41 -1.33 -17.16
CA GLU A 74 -10.83 -1.68 -18.44
C GLU A 74 -9.31 -1.50 -18.38
N LEU A 75 -8.59 -2.53 -18.82
CA LEU A 75 -7.14 -2.52 -18.96
C LEU A 75 -6.79 -3.30 -20.23
N PRO A 76 -6.34 -2.61 -21.30
CA PRO A 76 -5.74 -3.26 -22.46
C PRO A 76 -4.57 -4.16 -22.05
N THR A 77 -4.15 -5.07 -22.92
CA THR A 77 -3.08 -6.01 -22.61
C THR A 77 -1.82 -5.31 -22.12
N PHE A 78 -1.54 -5.53 -20.83
CA PHE A 78 -0.39 -4.97 -20.14
C PHE A 78 0.61 -6.07 -19.83
N THR A 79 1.81 -5.96 -20.39
CA THR A 79 2.88 -6.96 -20.20
C THR A 79 3.96 -6.42 -19.28
N PHE A 80 4.33 -7.20 -18.28
CA PHE A 80 5.42 -6.88 -17.35
C PHE A 80 6.11 -8.15 -16.85
N ALA A 81 7.41 -8.04 -16.56
CA ALA A 81 8.18 -9.15 -16.01
C ALA A 81 8.36 -9.01 -14.50
N VAL A 82 8.25 -10.12 -13.78
CA VAL A 82 8.46 -10.19 -12.33
C VAL A 82 9.60 -11.16 -12.03
N ARG A 83 10.50 -10.75 -11.15
CA ARG A 83 11.54 -11.60 -10.57
C ARG A 83 11.18 -11.94 -9.12
N ASP A 84 11.22 -13.23 -8.78
CA ASP A 84 11.09 -13.73 -7.41
C ASP A 84 12.15 -14.82 -7.20
N ASP A 85 13.19 -14.48 -6.43
CA ASP A 85 14.32 -15.38 -6.17
C ASP A 85 13.96 -16.52 -5.20
N ASN A 86 12.81 -16.43 -4.51
CA ASN A 86 12.38 -17.42 -3.51
C ASN A 86 11.29 -18.36 -4.05
N LEU A 87 10.39 -17.86 -4.91
CA LEU A 87 9.28 -18.64 -5.46
C LEU A 87 9.24 -18.52 -6.98
N SER A 88 9.86 -19.47 -7.67
CA SER A 88 10.00 -19.49 -9.14
C SER A 88 8.68 -19.46 -9.91
N GLN A 89 7.57 -19.90 -9.28
CA GLN A 89 6.24 -19.82 -9.86
C GLN A 89 5.83 -18.37 -10.21
N ASN A 90 6.25 -17.40 -9.39
CA ASN A 90 5.97 -15.98 -9.59
C ASN A 90 6.87 -15.36 -10.67
N ALA A 91 8.05 -15.93 -10.92
CA ALA A 91 9.05 -15.35 -11.80
C ALA A 91 8.74 -15.59 -13.28
N GLY A 92 8.68 -14.53 -14.09
CA GLY A 92 8.47 -14.59 -15.54
C GLY A 92 7.77 -13.33 -16.07
N SER A 93 7.48 -13.33 -17.37
CA SER A 93 6.69 -12.29 -18.03
C SER A 93 5.21 -12.64 -17.98
N TRP A 94 4.41 -11.67 -17.58
CA TRP A 94 2.97 -11.80 -17.34
C TRP A 94 2.21 -10.82 -18.23
N GLN A 95 1.10 -11.28 -18.78
CA GLN A 95 0.10 -10.47 -19.44
C GLN A 95 -1.12 -10.35 -18.55
N LEU A 96 -1.45 -9.11 -18.18
CA LEU A 96 -2.62 -8.74 -17.43
C LEU A 96 -3.59 -8.02 -18.36
N THR A 97 -4.85 -8.45 -18.37
CA THR A 97 -5.95 -7.75 -19.04
C THR A 97 -7.12 -7.60 -18.08
N ARG A 98 -7.92 -6.56 -18.29
CA ARG A 98 -9.19 -6.40 -17.59
C ARG A 98 -10.25 -5.90 -18.55
N HIS A 99 -11.41 -6.54 -18.55
CA HIS A 99 -12.56 -6.14 -19.35
C HIS A 99 -13.83 -6.38 -18.56
N GLN A 100 -14.70 -5.38 -18.47
CA GLN A 100 -15.93 -5.41 -17.66
C GLN A 100 -15.68 -5.92 -16.23
N ALA A 101 -14.62 -5.38 -15.61
CA ALA A 101 -14.16 -5.76 -14.28
C ALA A 101 -13.71 -7.22 -14.10
N GLN A 102 -13.61 -8.01 -15.17
CA GLN A 102 -13.07 -9.36 -15.17
C GLN A 102 -11.58 -9.32 -15.49
N THR A 103 -10.77 -9.87 -14.59
CA THR A 103 -9.31 -9.91 -14.74
C THR A 103 -8.86 -11.23 -15.35
N GLN A 104 -7.94 -11.17 -16.30
CA GLN A 104 -7.20 -12.33 -16.78
C GLN A 104 -5.71 -12.09 -16.61
N LEU A 105 -5.00 -13.11 -16.14
CA LEU A 105 -3.56 -13.12 -16.03
C LEU A 105 -3.03 -14.35 -16.75
N THR A 106 -1.98 -14.20 -17.54
CA THR A 106 -1.32 -15.30 -18.22
C THR A 106 0.19 -15.12 -18.19
N LYS A 107 0.91 -16.18 -17.81
CA LYS A 107 2.37 -16.22 -17.91
C LYS A 107 2.75 -16.52 -19.36
N VAL A 108 3.45 -15.59 -20.01
CA VAL A 108 3.74 -15.66 -21.46
C VAL A 108 5.17 -16.04 -21.80
N SER A 109 6.12 -15.82 -20.89
CA SER A 109 7.50 -16.28 -21.06
C SER A 109 8.25 -16.35 -19.73
N ALA A 110 9.44 -16.95 -19.75
CA ALA A 110 10.40 -16.91 -18.66
C ALA A 110 11.37 -15.71 -18.76
N ASP A 111 11.10 -14.75 -19.64
CA ASP A 111 11.94 -13.57 -19.80
C ASP A 111 11.85 -12.67 -18.57
N LEU A 112 13.01 -12.29 -18.05
CA LEU A 112 13.17 -11.42 -16.87
C LEU A 112 13.86 -10.10 -17.23
N THR A 113 13.98 -9.79 -18.52
CA THR A 113 14.52 -8.51 -18.99
C THR A 113 13.64 -7.38 -18.46
N HIS A 114 14.26 -6.41 -17.78
CA HIS A 114 13.58 -5.31 -17.06
C HIS A 114 12.57 -5.77 -15.97
N ALA A 115 12.74 -6.97 -15.42
CA ALA A 115 11.83 -7.47 -14.39
C ALA A 115 11.85 -6.63 -13.12
N ILE A 116 10.65 -6.34 -12.60
CA ILE A 116 10.49 -5.78 -11.25
C ILE A 116 10.58 -6.90 -10.22
N SER A 117 11.17 -6.62 -9.05
CA SER A 117 11.19 -7.60 -7.97
C SER A 117 9.78 -7.79 -7.39
N ILE A 118 9.47 -9.00 -6.89
CA ILE A 118 8.21 -9.27 -6.20
C ILE A 118 8.02 -8.35 -4.98
N GLN A 119 9.10 -7.91 -4.33
CA GLN A 119 9.06 -6.96 -3.23
C GLN A 119 8.64 -5.57 -3.72
N THR A 120 9.18 -5.12 -4.86
CA THR A 120 8.81 -3.85 -5.47
C THR A 120 7.34 -3.85 -5.92
N LEU A 121 6.90 -4.95 -6.55
CA LEU A 121 5.51 -5.12 -6.94
C LEU A 121 4.57 -5.13 -5.72
N THR A 122 4.97 -5.79 -4.63
CA THR A 122 4.21 -5.80 -3.37
C THR A 122 4.03 -4.38 -2.83
N LYS A 123 5.09 -3.57 -2.80
CA LYS A 123 5.00 -2.17 -2.33
C LYS A 123 4.01 -1.35 -3.15
N ALA A 124 4.04 -1.49 -4.47
CA ALA A 124 3.13 -0.79 -5.36
C ALA A 124 1.69 -1.28 -5.22
N ALA A 125 1.46 -2.58 -5.30
CA ALA A 125 0.12 -3.14 -5.19
C ALA A 125 -0.54 -2.86 -3.83
N PHE A 126 0.24 -2.73 -2.76
CA PHE A 126 -0.30 -2.43 -1.43
C PHE A 126 -0.43 -0.92 -1.17
N GLY A 127 -0.07 -0.05 -2.12
CA GLY A 127 -0.11 1.40 -1.96
C GLY A 127 0.95 1.98 -1.02
N ALA A 128 1.98 1.20 -0.67
CA ALA A 128 3.06 1.66 0.18
C ALA A 128 4.02 2.60 -0.56
N GLN A 129 4.23 2.41 -1.87
CA GLN A 129 4.97 3.32 -2.75
C GLN A 129 4.39 3.29 -4.16
N SER A 130 4.28 4.43 -4.83
CA SER A 130 3.91 4.47 -6.26
C SER A 130 5.03 3.89 -7.14
N MET A 131 4.70 3.38 -8.33
CA MET A 131 5.71 2.98 -9.31
C MET A 131 6.54 4.17 -9.79
N ALA A 132 5.94 5.37 -9.87
CA ALA A 132 6.68 6.60 -10.15
C ALA A 132 7.79 6.87 -9.12
N ASP A 133 7.51 6.72 -7.82
CA ASP A 133 8.52 6.92 -6.77
C ASP A 133 9.56 5.81 -6.74
N LEU A 134 9.14 4.56 -7.01
CA LEU A 134 10.04 3.42 -7.14
C LEU A 134 11.01 3.61 -8.33
N ASN A 135 10.53 4.15 -9.46
CA ASN A 135 11.38 4.47 -10.60
C ASN A 135 12.30 5.65 -10.30
N ARG A 136 11.78 6.70 -9.65
CA ARG A 136 12.56 7.88 -9.25
C ARG A 136 13.72 7.54 -8.31
N SER A 137 13.52 6.56 -7.42
CA SER A 137 14.55 6.07 -6.50
C SER A 137 15.52 5.05 -7.14
N GLY A 138 15.30 4.66 -8.40
CA GLY A 138 16.11 3.66 -9.10
C GLY A 138 15.81 2.22 -8.69
N ALA A 139 14.75 1.97 -7.92
CA ALA A 139 14.34 0.62 -7.53
C ALA A 139 13.76 -0.20 -8.70
N VAL A 140 13.30 0.48 -9.75
CA VAL A 140 12.89 -0.10 -11.03
C VAL A 140 13.41 0.77 -12.18
N SER A 141 13.47 0.19 -13.38
CA SER A 141 13.72 0.91 -14.63
C SER A 141 12.65 0.48 -15.62
N LEU A 142 11.58 1.26 -15.70
CA LEU A 142 10.40 1.01 -16.53
C LEU A 142 10.16 2.17 -17.49
N SER A 143 9.42 1.93 -18.56
CA SER A 143 8.97 3.02 -19.44
C SER A 143 7.92 3.90 -18.73
N ALA A 144 7.76 5.14 -19.20
CA ALA A 144 6.74 6.05 -18.69
C ALA A 144 5.32 5.43 -18.77
N ASP A 145 5.01 4.74 -19.87
CA ASP A 145 3.72 4.08 -20.09
C ASP A 145 3.48 2.93 -19.10
N GLN A 146 4.53 2.15 -18.77
CA GLN A 146 4.43 1.09 -17.77
C GLN A 146 4.20 1.66 -16.38
N ILE A 147 4.91 2.74 -16.02
CA ILE A 147 4.74 3.44 -14.74
C ILE A 147 3.31 3.97 -14.62
N GLN A 148 2.84 4.69 -15.65
CA GLN A 148 1.49 5.24 -15.68
C GLN A 148 0.44 4.13 -15.57
N THR A 149 0.65 3.00 -16.24
CA THR A 149 -0.28 1.87 -16.18
C THR A 149 -0.35 1.29 -14.75
N PHE A 150 0.80 0.99 -14.14
CA PHE A 150 0.82 0.47 -12.76
C PHE A 150 0.16 1.45 -11.76
N ASP A 151 0.49 2.74 -11.86
CA ASP A 151 -0.06 3.76 -10.97
C ASP A 151 -1.55 4.02 -11.25
N ALA A 152 -2.06 3.72 -12.45
CA ALA A 152 -3.48 3.82 -12.73
C ALA A 152 -4.29 2.64 -12.16
N ILE A 153 -3.69 1.45 -12.04
CA ILE A 153 -4.42 0.24 -11.66
C ILE A 153 -4.33 -0.11 -10.18
N PHE A 154 -3.25 0.29 -9.49
CA PHE A 154 -3.03 0.01 -8.08
C PHE A 154 -3.49 1.13 -7.15
N THR A 155 -3.85 0.77 -5.92
CA THR A 155 -4.17 1.73 -4.86
C THR A 155 -2.95 2.58 -4.48
N HIS A 156 -3.21 3.83 -4.09
CA HIS A 156 -2.22 4.74 -3.50
C HIS A 156 -2.48 5.01 -2.01
N ALA A 157 -3.52 4.38 -1.44
CA ALA A 157 -3.76 4.44 -0.01
C ALA A 157 -2.77 3.54 0.71
N ALA A 158 -2.00 4.10 1.64
CA ALA A 158 -1.05 3.35 2.44
C ALA A 158 -1.76 2.23 3.22
N PRO A 159 -1.18 1.02 3.29
CA PRO A 159 -1.79 -0.10 4.00
C PRO A 159 -1.78 0.19 5.50
N GLN A 160 -2.92 -0.04 6.16
CA GLN A 160 -3.08 0.14 7.60
C GLN A 160 -3.28 -1.22 8.27
N PHE A 161 -2.49 -1.51 9.30
CA PHE A 161 -2.56 -2.75 10.07
C PHE A 161 -2.46 -2.42 11.56
N GLN A 162 -3.44 -2.83 12.36
CA GLN A 162 -3.57 -2.46 13.79
C GLN A 162 -3.39 -3.64 14.76
N ASP A 163 -3.20 -4.85 14.25
CA ASP A 163 -3.02 -6.05 15.07
C ASP A 163 -1.53 -6.41 15.21
N TYR A 164 -1.21 -7.22 16.22
CA TYR A 164 0.10 -7.84 16.43
C TYR A 164 -0.08 -9.34 16.72
N PHE A 165 0.78 -10.18 16.17
CA PHE A 165 0.73 -11.65 16.29
C PHE A 165 2.13 -12.25 16.36
#